data_AF-A0A926CJF9-F1
#
_entry.id   AF-A0A926CJF9-F1
#
_cell.length_a   1.000
_cell.length_b   1.000
_cell.length_c   1.000
_cell.angle_alpha   90.00
_cell.angle_beta   90.00
_cell.angle_gamma   90.00
#
_symmetry.space_group_name_H-M   'P 1'
#
loop_
_entity.id
_entity.type
_entity.pdbx_description
1 polymer ?
#
loop_
_entity_poly.entity_id
_entity_poly.type
_entity_poly.pdbx_seq_one_letter_code
_entity_poly.pdbx_strand_id
1 'polypeptide(L)'
;MWQERIQRYLLPGDIESDPGFLAEIRRLSRMGLHVIGGIEIGVTVFMVATNLLLDANTQLVAPRLTMAALMVVVGTLTILSARVPPLYPWCRLSACLSCLASTAVLTWFFIGMTPVERSLKNFVPGNMTLVLLVAVAAVPLRPMQTLLLGSIMEVIYMTIASIQRQFFDAGAGIDPIFVVFTFMLTLLSTALSAVVYHQRSASWEIHNDMLQASDTLRQSETRNLLAQNAASVGRLAAALSHELNSPIGALISGVDTLLLLAARQAVCAGPEQQRMLLLQNELRKTIHQSTDRLKEIVARMQRFTNLDKAEVQAANLNEILSDVIALIEPN
;
A
#
# COMPACT_ATOMS: atom_id res chain seq x y z
N MET A 1 23.34 17.01 19.34
CA MET A 1 22.90 15.59 19.30
C MET A 1 21.68 15.26 20.17
N TRP A 2 21.71 15.32 21.51
CA TRP A 2 20.52 14.95 22.33
C TRP A 2 19.36 15.94 22.23
N GLN A 3 19.65 17.25 22.26
CA GLN A 3 18.64 18.31 22.10
C GLN A 3 17.98 18.29 20.73
N GLU A 4 18.74 18.07 19.65
CA GLU A 4 18.20 17.96 18.29
C GLU A 4 17.29 16.75 18.11
N ARG A 5 17.60 15.62 18.75
CA ARG A 5 16.69 14.46 18.75
C ARG A 5 15.37 14.79 19.45
N ILE A 6 15.42 15.36 20.66
CA ILE A 6 14.21 15.75 21.39
C ILE A 6 13.37 16.76 20.60
N GLN A 7 14.02 17.74 19.98
CA GLN A 7 13.35 18.74 19.17
C GLN A 7 12.65 18.12 17.95
N ARG A 8 13.26 17.13 17.28
CA ARG A 8 12.61 16.39 16.19
C ARG A 8 11.40 15.55 16.66
N TYR A 9 11.44 15.00 17.87
CA TYR A 9 10.30 14.26 18.43
C TYR A 9 9.13 15.18 18.81
N LEU A 10 9.41 16.37 19.36
CA LEU A 10 8.37 17.29 19.84
C LEU A 10 7.83 18.23 18.75
N LEU A 11 8.67 18.60 17.77
CA LEU A 11 8.35 19.54 16.69
C LEU A 11 8.68 18.91 15.33
N PRO A 12 7.90 17.93 14.85
CA PRO A 12 8.13 17.22 13.59
C PRO A 12 7.75 18.04 12.34
N GLY A 13 7.78 19.38 12.42
CA GLY A 13 7.22 20.29 11.41
C GLY A 13 7.74 20.05 9.99
N ASP A 14 8.99 19.62 9.86
CA ASP A 14 9.65 19.42 8.56
C ASP A 14 9.19 18.13 7.85
N ILE A 15 8.62 17.15 8.58
CA ILE A 15 8.24 15.83 8.06
C ILE A 15 6.93 15.90 7.26
N GLU A 16 6.04 16.84 7.60
CA GLU A 16 4.79 17.06 6.85
C GLU A 16 4.99 17.81 5.51
N SER A 17 6.25 18.05 5.10
CA SER A 17 6.57 18.63 3.79
C SER A 17 6.37 17.65 2.62
N ASP A 18 6.42 16.34 2.88
CA ASP A 18 6.12 15.32 1.88
C ASP A 18 4.60 15.29 1.57
N PRO A 19 4.19 15.57 0.31
CA PRO A 19 2.78 15.53 -0.07
C PRO A 19 2.14 14.16 0.15
N GLY A 20 2.90 13.07 0.04
CA GLY A 20 2.42 11.71 0.27
C GLY A 20 2.04 11.49 1.74
N PHE A 21 2.97 11.78 2.66
CA PHE A 21 2.71 11.69 4.09
C PHE A 21 1.56 12.60 4.54
N LEU A 22 1.49 13.82 4.00
CA LEU A 22 0.42 14.77 4.31
C LEU A 22 -0.96 14.26 3.88
N ALA A 23 -1.05 13.56 2.75
CA ALA A 23 -2.30 12.92 2.31
C ALA A 23 -2.72 11.79 3.26
N GLU A 24 -1.77 10.96 3.71
CA GLU A 24 -2.05 9.87 4.67
C GLU A 24 -2.51 10.42 6.02
N ILE A 25 -1.88 11.49 6.51
CA ILE A 25 -2.30 12.19 7.73
C ILE A 25 -3.74 12.70 7.60
N ARG A 26 -4.12 13.33 6.49
CA ARG A 26 -5.49 13.81 6.26
C ARG A 26 -6.50 12.66 6.23
N ARG A 27 -6.14 11.55 5.60
CA ARG A 27 -6.95 10.32 5.58
C ARG A 27 -7.16 9.78 7.00
N LEU A 28 -6.09 9.64 7.79
CA LEU A 28 -6.17 9.19 9.18
C LEU A 28 -6.96 10.15 10.06
N SER A 29 -6.82 11.47 9.90
CA SER A 29 -7.62 12.44 10.63
C SER A 29 -9.11 12.29 10.36
N ARG A 30 -9.51 12.08 9.10
CA ARG A 30 -10.92 11.85 8.75
C ARG A 30 -11.49 10.59 9.39
N MET A 31 -10.73 9.50 9.34
CA MET A 31 -11.11 8.26 10.03
C MET A 31 -11.19 8.47 11.55
N GLY A 32 -10.26 9.24 12.10
CA GLY A 32 -10.23 9.59 13.52
C GLY A 32 -11.48 10.34 13.99
N LEU A 33 -12.05 11.24 13.19
CA LEU A 33 -13.33 11.89 13.53
C LEU A 33 -14.49 10.91 13.63
N HIS A 34 -14.57 9.92 12.73
CA HIS A 34 -15.60 8.89 12.82
C HIS A 34 -15.47 8.06 14.10
N VAL A 35 -14.23 7.73 14.47
CA VAL A 35 -13.93 7.01 15.72
C VAL A 35 -14.30 7.85 16.93
N ILE A 36 -13.90 9.13 16.99
CA ILE A 36 -14.22 10.05 18.09
C ILE A 36 -15.74 10.19 18.24
N GLY A 37 -16.45 10.56 17.18
CA GLY A 37 -17.91 10.75 17.26
C GLY A 37 -18.66 9.45 17.57
N GLY A 38 -18.17 8.31 17.07
CA GLY A 38 -18.70 6.99 17.41
C GLY A 38 -18.52 6.64 18.89
N ILE A 39 -17.35 6.94 19.46
CA ILE A 39 -17.06 6.72 20.88
C ILE A 39 -17.86 7.68 21.76
N GLU A 40 -17.96 8.97 21.40
CA GLU A 40 -18.74 9.97 22.11
C GLU A 40 -20.22 9.56 22.23
N ILE A 41 -20.82 9.07 21.13
CA ILE A 41 -22.19 8.55 21.13
C ILE A 41 -22.27 7.23 21.92
N GLY A 42 -21.42 6.26 21.58
CA GLY A 42 -21.47 4.90 22.10
C GLY A 42 -21.28 4.83 23.61
N VAL A 43 -20.24 5.48 24.13
CA VAL A 43 -19.95 5.50 25.58
C VAL A 43 -21.06 6.19 26.34
N THR A 44 -21.62 7.28 25.81
CA THR A 44 -22.68 8.00 26.50
C THR A 44 -23.99 7.21 26.53
N VAL A 45 -24.38 6.60 25.41
CA VAL A 45 -25.57 5.73 25.33
C VAL A 45 -25.42 4.54 26.25
N PHE A 46 -24.25 3.89 26.25
CA PHE A 46 -23.96 2.77 27.14
C PHE A 46 -24.08 3.18 28.60
N MET A 47 -23.45 4.29 28.98
CA MET A 47 -23.49 4.79 30.35
C MET A 47 -24.92 5.08 30.83
N VAL A 48 -25.76 5.70 30.00
CA VAL A 48 -27.17 5.94 30.35
C VAL A 48 -27.97 4.65 30.44
N ALA A 49 -27.78 3.72 29.51
CA ALA A 49 -28.45 2.42 29.53
C ALA A 49 -28.11 1.62 30.80
N THR A 50 -26.82 1.54 31.15
CA THR A 50 -26.35 0.88 32.37
C THR A 50 -26.94 1.54 33.62
N ASN A 51 -26.96 2.86 33.68
CA ASN A 51 -27.55 3.58 34.81
C ASN A 51 -29.06 3.34 34.93
N LEU A 52 -29.80 3.31 33.81
CA LEU A 52 -31.23 3.04 33.83
C LEU A 52 -31.56 1.60 34.26
N LEU A 53 -30.66 0.65 34.01
CA LEU A 53 -30.80 -0.76 34.41
C LEU A 53 -30.40 -1.01 35.87
N LEU A 54 -29.37 -0.32 36.38
CA LEU A 54 -28.77 -0.60 37.68
C LEU A 54 -29.22 0.34 38.80
N ASP A 55 -29.62 1.57 38.48
CA ASP A 55 -29.81 2.64 39.45
C ASP A 55 -31.21 3.25 39.34
N ALA A 56 -32.02 3.10 40.40
CA ALA A 56 -33.43 3.51 40.44
C ALA A 56 -33.63 4.97 40.90
N ASN A 57 -32.58 5.79 40.91
CA ASN A 57 -32.69 7.19 41.33
C ASN A 57 -33.40 8.05 40.27
N THR A 58 -34.70 8.23 40.45
CA THR A 58 -35.58 9.00 39.55
C THR A 58 -35.16 10.46 39.38
N GLN A 59 -34.45 11.05 40.35
CA GLN A 59 -33.98 12.43 40.28
C GLN A 59 -32.83 12.63 39.29
N LEU A 60 -32.05 11.58 39.00
CA LEU A 60 -30.90 11.64 38.09
C LEU A 60 -31.24 11.28 36.64
N VAL A 61 -32.42 10.69 36.39
CA VAL A 61 -32.81 10.23 35.04
C VAL A 61 -32.91 11.40 34.05
N ALA A 62 -33.62 12.47 34.42
CA ALA A 62 -33.78 13.64 33.55
C ALA A 62 -32.44 14.29 33.17
N PRO A 63 -31.55 14.68 34.11
CA PRO A 63 -30.29 15.32 33.74
C PRO A 63 -29.36 14.35 32.98
N ARG A 64 -29.35 13.04 33.27
CA ARG A 64 -28.59 12.03 32.51
C ARG A 64 -29.06 11.94 31.05
N LEU A 65 -30.38 11.99 30.80
CA LEU A 65 -30.94 12.00 29.44
C LEU A 65 -30.58 13.29 28.69
N THR A 66 -30.62 14.46 29.35
CA THR A 66 -30.23 15.72 28.70
C THR A 66 -28.74 15.74 28.33
N MET A 67 -27.87 15.23 29.20
CA MET A 67 -26.45 15.07 28.94
C MET A 67 -26.21 14.14 27.74
N ALA A 68 -26.92 13.00 27.69
CA ALA A 68 -26.82 12.07 26.58
C ALA A 68 -27.28 12.67 25.25
N ALA A 69 -28.40 13.41 25.25
CA ALA A 69 -28.88 14.10 24.06
C ALA A 69 -27.82 15.11 23.54
N LEU A 70 -27.20 15.89 24.43
CA LEU A 70 -26.15 16.84 24.06
C LEU A 70 -24.90 16.12 23.52
N MET A 71 -24.45 15.04 24.15
CA MET A 71 -23.32 14.25 23.66
C MET A 71 -23.60 13.58 22.30
N VAL A 72 -24.83 13.12 22.07
CA VAL A 72 -25.24 12.61 20.75
C VAL A 72 -25.20 13.71 19.70
N VAL A 73 -25.63 14.93 20.04
CA VAL A 73 -25.51 16.09 19.14
C VAL A 73 -24.05 16.41 18.84
N VAL A 74 -23.17 16.43 19.85
CA VAL A 74 -21.73 16.65 19.65
C VAL A 74 -21.15 15.57 18.74
N GLY A 75 -21.35 14.29 19.05
CA GLY A 75 -20.79 13.20 18.25
C GLY A 75 -21.35 13.11 16.83
N THR A 76 -22.63 13.45 16.63
CA THR A 76 -23.23 13.51 15.28
C THR A 76 -22.65 14.66 14.47
N LEU A 77 -22.46 15.85 15.06
CA LEU A 77 -21.79 16.98 14.42
C LEU A 77 -20.35 16.63 14.04
N THR A 78 -19.64 15.89 14.90
CA THR A 78 -18.28 15.42 14.64
C THR A 78 -18.24 14.47 13.45
N ILE A 79 -19.14 13.48 13.39
CA ILE A 79 -19.26 12.59 12.23
C ILE A 79 -19.66 13.35 10.96
N LEU A 80 -20.54 14.35 11.07
CA LEU A 80 -20.99 15.15 9.93
C LEU A 80 -19.82 15.97 9.36
N SER A 81 -19.00 16.55 10.24
CA SER A 81 -17.83 17.34 9.83
C SER A 81 -16.81 16.52 9.04
N ALA A 82 -16.72 15.20 9.28
CA ALA A 82 -15.88 14.28 8.51
C ALA A 82 -16.40 14.01 7.07
N ARG A 83 -17.66 14.36 6.76
CA ARG A 83 -18.27 14.17 5.44
C ARG A 83 -18.16 15.39 4.53
N VAL A 84 -17.82 16.56 5.06
CA VAL A 84 -17.86 17.83 4.33
C VAL A 84 -16.48 18.12 3.71
N PRO A 85 -16.33 18.13 2.37
CA PRO A 85 -15.05 18.32 1.68
C PRO A 85 -14.25 19.58 2.07
N PRO A 86 -14.86 20.78 2.24
CA PRO A 86 -14.10 21.97 2.64
C PRO A 86 -13.52 21.90 4.05
N LEU A 87 -13.98 20.98 4.91
CA LEU A 87 -13.44 20.80 6.25
C LEU A 87 -12.24 19.84 6.30
N TYR A 88 -11.86 19.22 5.18
CA TYR A 88 -10.74 18.27 5.13
C TYR A 88 -9.39 18.79 5.66
N PRO A 89 -8.95 20.02 5.36
CA PRO A 89 -7.72 20.55 5.96
C PRO A 89 -7.85 20.83 7.47
N TRP A 90 -9.08 20.98 7.96
CA TRP A 90 -9.39 21.35 9.35
C TRP A 90 -9.80 20.16 10.23
N CYS A 91 -9.75 18.93 9.72
CA CYS A 91 -10.17 17.72 10.44
C CYS A 91 -9.51 17.58 11.82
N ARG A 92 -8.22 17.88 11.95
CA ARG A 92 -7.53 17.84 13.26
C ARG A 92 -8.14 18.85 14.24
N LEU A 93 -8.42 20.06 13.76
CA LEU A 93 -8.97 21.13 14.58
C LEU A 93 -10.41 20.82 15.00
N SER A 94 -11.25 20.30 14.08
CA SER A 94 -12.61 19.87 14.42
C SER A 94 -12.62 18.71 15.43
N ALA A 95 -11.68 17.78 15.34
CA ALA A 95 -11.53 16.73 16.35
C ALA A 95 -11.17 17.30 17.73
N CYS A 96 -10.21 18.23 17.80
CA CYS A 96 -9.88 18.91 19.06
C CYS A 96 -11.09 19.67 19.63
N LEU A 97 -11.82 20.41 18.79
CA LEU A 97 -13.03 21.11 19.21
C LEU A 97 -14.10 20.16 19.76
N SER A 98 -14.31 19.00 19.11
CA SER A 98 -15.21 17.96 19.62
C SER A 98 -14.80 17.48 20.99
N CYS A 99 -13.52 17.11 21.17
CA CYS A 99 -13.02 16.64 22.47
C CYS A 99 -13.19 17.69 23.57
N LEU A 100 -12.96 18.97 23.26
CA LEU A 100 -13.19 20.08 24.21
C LEU A 100 -14.67 20.24 24.55
N ALA A 101 -15.55 20.20 23.56
CA ALA A 101 -17.00 20.28 23.77
C ALA A 101 -17.51 19.11 24.61
N SER A 102 -17.11 17.89 24.29
CA SER A 102 -17.42 16.68 25.04
C SER A 102 -16.94 16.76 26.48
N THR A 103 -15.71 17.25 26.71
CA THR A 103 -15.19 17.47 28.06
C THR A 103 -16.03 18.49 28.83
N ALA A 104 -16.35 19.64 28.21
CA ALA A 104 -17.16 20.67 28.85
C ALA A 104 -18.55 20.17 29.23
N VAL A 105 -19.24 19.46 28.33
CA VAL A 105 -20.56 18.88 28.59
C VAL A 105 -20.51 17.87 29.72
N LEU A 106 -19.60 16.89 29.64
CA LEU A 106 -19.49 15.86 30.68
C LEU A 106 -19.17 16.48 32.03
N THR A 107 -18.14 17.33 32.12
CA THR A 107 -17.75 17.97 33.38
C THR A 107 -18.87 18.83 33.97
N TRP A 108 -19.63 19.56 33.14
CA TRP A 108 -20.77 20.36 33.59
C TRP A 108 -21.82 19.50 34.30
N PHE A 109 -22.26 18.41 33.67
CA PHE A 109 -23.31 17.56 34.22
C PHE A 109 -22.82 16.74 35.42
N PHE A 110 -21.61 16.17 35.35
CA PHE A 110 -21.07 15.38 36.47
C PHE A 110 -20.91 16.22 37.73
N ILE A 111 -20.44 17.48 37.63
CA ILE A 111 -20.32 18.38 38.79
C ILE A 111 -21.71 18.86 39.25
N GLY A 112 -22.59 19.24 38.32
CA GLY A 112 -23.94 19.71 38.65
C GLY A 112 -24.82 18.66 39.34
N MET A 113 -24.59 17.36 39.10
CA MET A 113 -25.30 16.26 39.76
C MET A 113 -24.73 15.87 41.13
N THR A 114 -23.57 16.41 41.53
CA THR A 114 -22.93 16.07 42.82
C THR A 114 -23.75 16.31 44.09
N PRO A 115 -24.69 17.29 44.14
CA PRO A 115 -25.54 17.45 45.33
C PRO A 115 -26.45 16.24 45.58
N VAL A 116 -26.85 15.54 44.51
CA VAL A 116 -27.70 14.34 44.58
C VAL A 116 -26.85 13.10 44.87
N GLU A 117 -25.73 12.95 44.17
CA GLU A 117 -24.83 11.80 44.34
C GLU A 117 -23.36 12.24 44.32
N ARG A 118 -22.72 12.24 45.50
CA ARG A 118 -21.34 12.74 45.66
C ARG A 118 -20.29 11.90 44.93
N SER A 119 -20.58 10.63 44.67
CA SER A 119 -19.68 9.70 43.96
C SER A 119 -19.40 10.16 42.52
N LEU A 120 -20.35 10.88 41.89
CA LEU A 120 -20.29 11.32 40.50
C LEU A 120 -19.09 12.23 40.21
N LYS A 121 -18.60 12.97 41.22
CA LYS A 121 -17.40 13.80 41.10
C LYS A 121 -16.17 12.99 40.67
N ASN A 122 -16.06 11.73 41.10
CA ASN A 122 -14.88 10.89 40.84
C ASN A 122 -14.77 10.42 39.39
N PHE A 123 -15.85 10.54 38.59
CA PHE A 123 -15.84 10.18 37.18
C PHE A 123 -15.26 11.28 36.28
N VAL A 124 -15.11 12.52 36.78
CA VAL A 124 -14.59 13.64 35.99
C VAL A 124 -13.18 13.36 35.42
N PRO A 125 -12.18 12.96 36.23
CA PRO A 125 -10.86 12.60 35.69
C PRO A 125 -10.91 11.40 34.74
N GLY A 126 -11.79 10.42 35.00
CA GLY A 126 -11.96 9.25 34.13
C GLY A 126 -12.47 9.62 32.73
N ASN A 127 -13.45 10.52 32.64
CA ASN A 127 -13.98 11.01 31.37
C ASN A 127 -12.96 11.85 30.61
N MET A 128 -12.24 12.74 31.29
CA MET A 128 -11.13 13.49 30.69
C MET A 128 -10.06 12.54 30.14
N THR A 129 -9.80 11.45 30.86
CA THR A 129 -8.85 10.42 30.43
C THR A 129 -9.29 9.70 29.18
N LEU A 130 -10.55 9.27 29.15
CA LEU A 130 -11.15 8.63 27.98
C LEU A 130 -11.05 9.54 26.76
N VAL A 131 -11.51 10.80 26.88
CA VAL A 131 -11.51 11.76 25.78
C VAL A 131 -10.10 12.01 25.26
N LEU A 132 -9.12 12.24 26.14
CA LEU A 132 -7.75 12.54 25.74
C LEU A 132 -7.05 11.34 25.10
N LEU A 133 -7.18 10.14 25.67
CA LEU A 133 -6.58 8.93 25.09
C LEU A 133 -7.18 8.57 23.74
N VAL A 134 -8.51 8.70 23.61
CA VAL A 134 -9.21 8.48 22.34
C VAL A 134 -8.74 9.49 21.29
N ALA A 135 -8.58 10.76 21.66
CA ALA A 135 -8.07 11.78 20.74
C ALA A 135 -6.65 11.45 20.24
N VAL A 136 -5.74 11.06 21.15
CA VAL A 136 -4.35 10.69 20.82
C VAL A 136 -4.28 9.42 19.96
N ALA A 137 -5.13 8.43 20.22
CA ALA A 137 -5.13 7.19 19.47
C ALA A 137 -5.75 7.36 18.06
N ALA A 138 -6.92 8.00 17.99
CA ALA A 138 -7.72 8.07 16.79
C ALA A 138 -7.21 9.10 15.77
N VAL A 139 -6.68 10.23 16.24
CA VAL A 139 -6.28 11.35 15.37
C VAL A 139 -4.77 11.53 15.42
N PRO A 140 -4.09 11.70 14.27
CA PRO A 140 -2.66 12.04 14.23
C PRO A 140 -2.42 13.47 14.73
N LEU A 141 -2.57 13.69 16.04
CA LEU A 141 -2.26 14.97 16.68
C LEU A 141 -0.74 15.13 16.80
N ARG A 142 -0.28 16.35 16.58
CA ARG A 142 1.11 16.72 16.91
C ARG A 142 1.25 16.78 18.44
N PRO A 143 2.43 16.50 19.01
CA PRO A 143 2.63 16.55 20.47
C PRO A 143 2.22 17.88 21.07
N MET A 144 2.54 18.99 20.41
CA MET A 144 2.13 20.33 20.83
C MET A 144 0.61 20.54 20.82
N GLN A 145 -0.11 19.91 19.89
CA GLN A 145 -1.57 19.96 19.84
C GLN A 145 -2.19 19.14 20.97
N THR A 146 -1.61 17.98 21.30
CA THR A 146 -2.04 17.15 22.43
C THR A 146 -1.82 17.85 23.77
N LEU A 147 -0.67 18.51 23.95
CA LEU A 147 -0.37 19.32 25.13
C LEU A 147 -1.38 20.46 25.27
N LEU A 148 -1.61 21.22 24.20
CA LEU A 148 -2.56 22.32 24.17
C LEU A 148 -4.00 21.83 24.45
N LEU A 149 -4.40 20.70 23.87
CA LEU A 149 -5.71 20.09 24.11
C LEU A 149 -5.89 19.77 25.60
N GLY A 150 -4.93 19.09 26.23
CA GLY A 150 -5.00 18.75 27.65
C GLY A 150 -4.97 19.98 28.56
N SER A 151 -4.14 20.99 28.27
CA SER A 151 -4.13 22.25 29.02
C SER A 151 -5.47 23.00 28.93
N ILE A 152 -6.11 23.01 27.76
CA ILE A 152 -7.45 23.64 27.63
C ILE A 152 -8.49 22.81 28.38
N MET A 153 -8.46 21.49 28.31
CA MET A 153 -9.36 20.61 29.07
C MET A 153 -9.24 20.88 30.59
N GLU A 154 -8.03 21.10 31.09
CA GLU A 154 -7.77 21.44 32.49
C GLU A 154 -8.38 22.80 32.88
N VAL A 155 -8.21 23.83 32.04
CA VAL A 155 -8.85 25.14 32.22
C VAL A 155 -10.37 25.04 32.19
N ILE A 156 -10.94 24.23 31.29
CA ILE A 156 -12.38 23.96 31.24
C ILE A 156 -12.87 23.34 32.55
N TYR A 157 -12.14 22.37 33.10
CA TYR A 157 -12.49 21.79 34.40
C TYR A 157 -12.47 22.83 35.52
N MET A 158 -11.40 23.62 35.63
CA MET A 158 -11.27 24.64 36.69
C MET A 158 -12.36 25.70 36.60
N THR A 159 -12.67 26.16 35.39
CA THR A 159 -13.70 27.18 35.15
C THR A 159 -15.09 26.65 35.48
N ILE A 160 -15.45 25.46 35.01
CA ILE A 160 -16.75 24.84 35.33
C ILE A 160 -16.88 24.56 36.83
N ALA A 161 -15.84 24.02 37.47
CA ALA A 161 -15.85 23.75 38.91
C ALA A 161 -15.99 25.03 39.74
N SER A 162 -15.41 26.14 39.28
CA SER A 162 -15.54 27.46 39.93
C SER A 162 -16.94 28.03 39.76
N ILE A 163 -17.51 27.97 38.54
CA ILE A 163 -18.86 28.46 38.24
C ILE A 163 -19.91 27.69 39.04
N GLN A 164 -19.84 26.35 39.05
CA GLN A 164 -20.79 25.50 39.78
C GLN A 164 -20.79 25.79 41.28
N ARG A 165 -19.61 25.98 41.88
CA ARG A 165 -19.49 26.35 43.30
C ARG A 165 -20.03 27.74 43.57
N GLN A 166 -19.74 28.72 42.71
CA GLN A 166 -20.11 30.12 42.96
C GLN A 166 -21.61 30.39 42.75
N PHE A 167 -22.21 29.79 41.70
CA PHE A 167 -23.58 30.11 41.29
C PHE A 167 -24.63 29.10 41.77
N PHE A 168 -24.26 27.83 41.92
CA PHE A 168 -25.20 26.75 42.20
C PHE A 168 -24.98 26.08 43.56
N ASP A 169 -23.98 26.51 44.33
CA ASP A 169 -23.50 25.86 45.57
C ASP A 169 -23.32 24.33 45.38
N ALA A 170 -23.02 23.94 44.13
CA ALA A 170 -22.91 22.57 43.69
C ALA A 170 -21.44 22.23 43.46
N GLY A 171 -21.03 21.06 43.97
CA GLY A 171 -19.66 20.57 43.86
C GLY A 171 -18.72 21.09 44.94
N ALA A 172 -17.69 20.28 45.24
CA ALA A 172 -16.68 20.60 46.25
C ALA A 172 -15.63 21.65 45.79
N GLY A 173 -15.89 22.34 44.68
CA GLY A 173 -14.92 23.22 44.01
C GLY A 173 -13.77 22.45 43.34
N ILE A 174 -12.68 23.17 43.08
CA ILE A 174 -11.48 22.62 42.44
C ILE A 174 -10.82 21.61 43.38
N ASP A 175 -10.75 20.37 42.92
CA ASP A 175 -9.99 19.31 43.60
C ASP A 175 -8.52 19.32 43.13
N PRO A 176 -7.54 19.59 44.03
CA PRO A 176 -6.13 19.61 43.67
C PRO A 176 -5.63 18.27 43.13
N ILE A 177 -6.20 17.15 43.61
CA ILE A 177 -5.80 15.81 43.16
C ILE A 177 -6.17 15.62 41.69
N PHE A 178 -7.34 16.11 41.28
CA PHE A 178 -7.80 15.99 39.89
C PHE A 178 -6.98 16.86 38.95
N VAL A 179 -6.58 18.05 39.40
CA VAL A 179 -5.69 18.95 38.66
C VAL A 179 -4.36 18.26 38.39
N VAL A 180 -3.69 17.77 39.44
CA VAL A 180 -2.41 17.07 39.30
C VAL A 180 -2.52 15.82 38.44
N PHE A 181 -3.58 15.03 38.62
CA PHE A 181 -3.81 13.82 37.82
C PHE A 181 -3.99 14.14 36.33
N THR A 182 -4.85 15.10 35.98
CA THR A 182 -5.10 15.50 34.60
C THR A 182 -3.86 16.15 33.97
N PHE A 183 -3.09 16.91 34.74
CA PHE A 183 -1.82 17.47 34.28
C PHE A 183 -0.80 16.37 33.95
N MET A 184 -0.61 15.41 34.87
CA MET A 184 0.25 14.24 34.63
C MET A 184 -0.20 13.45 33.40
N LEU A 185 -1.51 13.24 33.26
CA LEU A 185 -2.07 12.55 32.11
C LEU A 185 -1.83 13.30 30.81
N THR A 186 -1.92 14.63 30.83
CA THR A 186 -1.63 15.47 29.66
C THR A 186 -0.17 15.32 29.23
N LEU A 187 0.76 15.32 30.18
CA LEU A 187 2.18 15.08 29.90
C LEU A 187 2.42 13.67 29.33
N LEU A 188 1.80 12.64 29.93
CA LEU A 188 1.90 11.26 29.44
C LEU A 188 1.31 11.11 28.04
N SER A 189 0.15 11.70 27.80
CA SER A 189 -0.54 11.68 26.49
C SER A 189 0.25 12.44 25.44
N THR A 190 0.93 13.52 25.81
CA THR A 190 1.83 14.28 24.94
C THR A 190 3.05 13.44 24.55
N ALA A 191 3.66 12.74 25.51
CA ALA A 191 4.76 11.82 25.24
C ALA A 191 4.32 10.66 24.33
N LEU A 192 3.15 10.07 24.60
CA LEU A 192 2.57 9.01 23.77
C LEU A 192 2.29 9.50 22.36
N SER A 193 1.71 10.71 22.21
CA SER A 193 1.47 11.36 20.93
C SER A 193 2.78 11.57 20.16
N ALA A 194 3.89 11.95 20.82
CA ALA A 194 5.19 12.07 20.17
C ALA A 194 5.73 10.73 19.65
N VAL A 195 5.62 9.66 20.46
CA VAL A 195 6.06 8.32 20.05
C VAL A 195 5.22 7.80 18.89
N VAL A 196 3.88 7.87 18.99
CA VAL A 196 2.97 7.41 17.93
C VAL A 196 3.18 8.21 16.65
N TYR A 197 3.36 9.52 16.76
CA TYR A 197 3.59 10.38 15.60
C TYR A 197 4.90 10.01 14.88
N HIS A 198 5.98 9.82 15.63
CA HIS A 198 7.26 9.41 15.08
C HIS A 198 7.22 8.00 14.46
N GLN A 199 6.51 7.06 15.10
CA GLN A 199 6.31 5.72 14.54
C GLN A 199 5.58 5.78 13.20
N ARG A 200 4.57 6.66 13.06
CA ARG A 200 3.83 6.84 11.81
C ARG A 200 4.71 7.39 10.69
N SER A 201 5.55 8.40 10.97
CA SER A 201 6.46 8.92 9.95
C SER A 201 7.49 7.89 9.51
N ALA A 202 8.12 7.17 10.46
CA ALA A 202 9.08 6.13 10.14
C ALA A 202 8.44 4.98 9.35
N SER A 203 7.21 4.58 9.71
CA SER A 203 6.48 3.55 8.97
C SER A 203 6.14 3.99 7.54
N TRP A 204 5.86 5.28 7.33
CA TRP A 204 5.60 5.83 6.00
C TRP A 204 6.85 5.79 5.11
N GLU A 205 7.99 6.24 5.64
CA GLU A 205 9.28 6.21 4.95
C GLU A 205 9.65 4.78 4.53
N ILE A 206 9.59 3.82 5.48
CA ILE A 206 9.86 2.41 5.20
C ILE A 206 8.92 1.86 4.12
N HIS A 207 7.63 2.20 4.16
CA HIS A 207 6.67 1.73 3.18
C HIS A 207 6.97 2.28 1.77
N ASN A 208 7.32 3.56 1.68
CA ASN A 208 7.67 4.18 0.41
C ASN A 208 8.96 3.61 -0.18
N ASP A 209 9.98 3.40 0.65
CA ASP A 209 11.24 2.76 0.24
C ASP A 209 11.00 1.32 -0.25
N MET A 210 10.12 0.57 0.41
CA MET A 210 9.72 -0.78 -0.03
C MET A 210 9.05 -0.76 -1.40
N LEU A 211 8.17 0.21 -1.68
CA LEU A 211 7.52 0.34 -2.98
C LEU A 211 8.54 0.64 -4.08
N GLN A 212 9.46 1.57 -3.83
CA GLN A 212 10.52 1.91 -4.78
C GLN A 212 11.47 0.74 -5.05
N ALA A 213 11.85 0.00 -4.00
CA ALA A 213 12.69 -1.19 -4.13
C ALA A 213 11.97 -2.28 -4.95
N SER A 214 10.66 -2.48 -4.72
CA SER A 214 9.85 -3.45 -5.46
C SER A 214 9.77 -3.10 -6.95
N ASP A 215 9.54 -1.83 -7.29
CA ASP A 215 9.48 -1.38 -8.68
C ASP A 215 10.83 -1.51 -9.38
N THR A 216 11.92 -1.18 -8.68
CA THR A 216 13.28 -1.34 -9.21
C THR A 216 13.61 -2.81 -9.49
N LEU A 217 13.22 -3.73 -8.60
CA LEU A 217 13.38 -5.16 -8.79
C LEU A 217 12.59 -5.65 -10.01
N ARG A 218 11.31 -5.28 -10.13
CA ARG A 218 10.48 -5.65 -11.29
C ARG A 218 11.04 -5.16 -12.62
N GLN A 219 11.58 -3.95 -12.65
CA GLN A 219 12.25 -3.42 -13.85
C GLN A 219 13.51 -4.21 -14.20
N SER A 220 14.31 -4.59 -13.20
CA SER A 220 15.51 -5.42 -13.38
C SER A 220 15.16 -6.83 -13.88
N GLU A 221 14.15 -7.47 -13.30
CA GLU A 221 13.64 -8.78 -13.74
C GLU A 221 13.17 -8.74 -15.20
N THR A 222 12.39 -7.71 -15.55
CA THR A 222 11.91 -7.52 -16.93
C THR A 222 13.09 -7.35 -17.90
N ARG A 223 14.10 -6.56 -17.51
CA ARG A 223 15.32 -6.37 -18.32
C ARG A 223 16.10 -7.68 -18.48
N ASN A 224 16.21 -8.47 -17.41
CA ASN A 224 16.88 -9.77 -17.45
C ASN A 224 16.14 -10.76 -18.35
N LEU A 225 14.81 -10.82 -18.30
CA LEU A 225 14.01 -11.65 -19.19
C LEU A 225 14.20 -11.26 -20.66
N LEU A 226 14.19 -9.96 -20.97
CA LEU A 226 14.45 -9.47 -22.32
C LEU A 226 15.87 -9.82 -22.79
N ALA A 227 16.87 -9.69 -21.92
CA ALA A 227 18.26 -10.05 -22.24
C ALA A 227 18.41 -11.56 -22.47
N GLN A 228 17.77 -12.39 -21.65
CA GLN A 228 17.76 -13.85 -21.83
C GLN A 228 17.07 -14.25 -23.13
N ASN A 229 15.95 -13.61 -23.47
CA ASN A 229 15.26 -13.86 -24.73
C ASN A 229 16.16 -13.49 -25.92
N ALA A 230 16.74 -12.28 -25.92
CA ALA A 230 17.66 -11.85 -26.97
C ALA A 230 18.88 -12.78 -27.11
N ALA A 231 19.45 -13.25 -26.00
CA ALA A 231 20.55 -14.22 -26.02
C ALA A 231 20.13 -15.58 -26.59
N SER A 232 18.93 -16.06 -26.24
CA SER A 232 18.37 -17.30 -26.80
C SER A 232 18.11 -17.19 -28.30
N VAL A 233 17.50 -16.10 -28.75
CA VAL A 233 17.30 -15.79 -30.18
C VAL A 233 18.66 -15.69 -30.90
N GLY A 234 19.65 -15.03 -30.29
CA GLY A 234 20.99 -14.92 -30.84
C GLY A 234 21.70 -16.27 -31.01
N ARG A 235 21.62 -17.15 -29.99
CA ARG A 235 22.15 -18.53 -30.09
C ARG A 235 21.46 -19.33 -31.18
N LEU A 236 20.13 -19.20 -31.28
CA LEU A 236 19.34 -19.90 -32.29
C LEU A 236 19.68 -19.40 -33.70
N ALA A 237 19.81 -18.08 -33.89
CA ALA A 237 20.23 -17.48 -35.16
C ALA A 237 21.65 -17.94 -35.58
N ALA A 238 22.59 -18.04 -34.63
CA ALA A 238 23.93 -18.54 -34.89
C ALA A 238 23.93 -20.03 -35.29
N ALA A 239 23.19 -20.87 -34.55
CA ALA A 239 23.02 -22.29 -34.88
C ALA A 239 22.38 -22.47 -36.26
N LEU A 240 21.33 -21.70 -36.56
CA LEU A 240 20.64 -21.74 -37.85
C LEU A 240 21.56 -21.28 -39.00
N SER A 241 22.38 -20.27 -38.78
CA SER A 241 23.36 -19.80 -39.76
C SER A 241 24.38 -20.90 -40.08
N HIS A 242 24.83 -21.65 -39.07
CA HIS A 242 25.74 -22.77 -39.26
C HIS A 242 25.10 -23.93 -40.04
N GLU A 243 23.87 -24.30 -39.68
CA GLU A 243 23.11 -25.36 -40.36
C GLU A 243 22.73 -25.01 -41.80
N LEU A 244 22.50 -23.72 -42.12
CA LEU A 244 22.25 -23.26 -43.49
C LEU A 244 23.53 -23.22 -44.34
N ASN A 245 24.65 -22.81 -43.76
CA ASN A 245 25.89 -22.64 -44.53
C ASN A 245 26.43 -23.99 -45.06
N SER A 246 26.18 -25.09 -44.34
CA SER A 246 26.60 -26.44 -44.74
C SER A 246 26.00 -26.93 -46.08
N PRO A 247 24.66 -27.01 -46.25
CA PRO A 247 24.06 -27.39 -47.53
C PRO A 247 24.31 -26.37 -48.64
N ILE A 248 24.40 -25.05 -48.32
CA ILE A 248 24.76 -24.02 -49.31
C ILE A 248 26.15 -24.27 -49.88
N GLY A 249 27.14 -24.57 -49.02
CA GLY A 249 28.50 -24.87 -49.47
C GLY A 249 28.56 -26.10 -50.37
N ALA A 250 27.83 -27.17 -50.01
CA ALA A 250 27.71 -28.37 -50.84
C ALA A 250 27.00 -28.10 -52.18
N LEU A 251 25.97 -27.24 -52.18
CA LEU A 251 25.25 -26.79 -53.38
C LEU A 251 26.18 -26.04 -54.34
N ILE A 252 26.89 -25.01 -53.84
CA ILE A 252 27.80 -24.19 -54.64
C ILE A 252 28.90 -25.06 -55.24
N SER A 253 29.57 -25.88 -54.40
CA SER A 253 30.63 -26.79 -54.84
C SER A 253 30.13 -27.80 -55.89
N GLY A 254 28.91 -28.32 -55.70
CA GLY A 254 28.27 -29.21 -56.65
C GLY A 254 28.01 -28.53 -58.01
N VAL A 255 27.49 -27.30 -57.99
CA VAL A 255 27.22 -26.52 -59.22
C VAL A 255 28.50 -26.17 -59.95
N ASP A 256 29.54 -25.69 -59.26
CA ASP A 256 30.84 -25.36 -59.86
C ASP A 256 31.48 -26.59 -60.52
N THR A 257 31.42 -27.73 -59.84
CA THR A 257 31.92 -29.00 -60.40
C THR A 257 31.09 -29.43 -61.61
N LEU A 258 29.76 -29.26 -61.57
CA LEU A 258 28.88 -29.60 -62.69
C LEU A 258 29.15 -28.72 -63.92
N LEU A 259 29.41 -27.42 -63.73
CA LEU A 259 29.82 -26.50 -64.79
C LEU A 259 31.16 -26.91 -65.42
N LEU A 260 32.15 -27.29 -64.59
CA LEU A 260 33.45 -27.76 -65.07
C LEU A 260 33.34 -29.08 -65.88
N LEU A 261 32.53 -30.02 -65.40
CA LEU A 261 32.29 -31.28 -66.12
C LEU A 261 31.55 -31.02 -67.44
N ALA A 262 30.54 -30.15 -67.46
CA ALA A 262 29.81 -29.80 -68.67
C ALA A 262 30.74 -29.17 -69.74
N ALA A 263 31.65 -28.30 -69.33
CA ALA A 263 32.66 -27.71 -70.22
C ALA A 263 33.63 -28.76 -70.80
N ARG A 264 34.05 -29.75 -70.00
CA ARG A 264 34.91 -30.87 -70.46
C ARG A 264 34.16 -31.85 -71.36
N GLN A 265 32.89 -32.12 -71.07
CA GLN A 265 32.06 -33.07 -71.80
C GLN A 265 31.81 -32.65 -73.26
N ALA A 266 31.87 -31.34 -73.55
CA ALA A 266 31.76 -30.80 -74.90
C ALA A 266 32.95 -31.16 -75.82
N VAL A 267 34.06 -31.65 -75.27
CA VAL A 267 35.32 -31.90 -75.99
C VAL A 267 35.74 -33.38 -75.96
N CYS A 268 35.10 -34.23 -75.15
CA CYS A 268 35.40 -35.66 -75.02
C CYS A 268 34.53 -36.53 -75.95
N ALA A 269 35.07 -37.64 -76.47
CA ALA A 269 34.34 -38.63 -77.29
C ALA A 269 34.63 -40.08 -76.84
N GLY A 270 33.64 -40.97 -76.98
CA GLY A 270 33.77 -42.40 -76.66
C GLY A 270 33.56 -42.74 -75.16
N PRO A 271 34.25 -43.74 -74.59
CA PRO A 271 33.95 -44.27 -73.25
C PRO A 271 34.14 -43.25 -72.09
N GLU A 272 34.97 -42.22 -72.27
CA GLU A 272 35.13 -41.12 -71.28
C GLU A 272 33.86 -40.27 -71.12
N GLN A 273 33.08 -40.10 -72.18
CA GLN A 273 31.83 -39.32 -72.15
C GLN A 273 30.76 -40.00 -71.29
N GLN A 274 30.74 -41.34 -71.29
CA GLN A 274 29.83 -42.14 -70.48
C GLN A 274 30.19 -42.07 -68.99
N ARG A 275 31.48 -42.00 -68.65
CA ARG A 275 31.96 -41.76 -67.28
C ARG A 275 31.62 -40.34 -66.79
N MET A 276 31.71 -39.34 -67.67
CA MET A 276 31.33 -37.96 -67.38
C MET A 276 29.83 -37.81 -67.09
N LEU A 277 28.97 -38.51 -67.85
CA LEU A 277 27.53 -38.56 -67.62
C LEU A 277 27.16 -39.16 -66.26
N LEU A 278 27.87 -40.21 -65.82
CA LEU A 278 27.64 -40.81 -64.51
C LEU A 278 28.00 -39.83 -63.37
N LEU A 279 29.17 -39.17 -63.45
CA LEU A 279 29.59 -38.15 -62.48
C LEU A 279 28.62 -36.96 -62.44
N GLN A 280 28.11 -36.53 -63.59
CA GLN A 280 27.14 -35.44 -63.69
C GLN A 280 25.80 -35.80 -63.03
N ASN A 281 25.32 -37.03 -63.23
CA ASN A 281 24.11 -37.52 -62.56
C ASN A 281 24.28 -37.60 -61.04
N GLU A 282 25.47 -38.00 -60.57
CA GLU A 282 25.78 -38.09 -59.15
C GLU A 282 25.83 -36.70 -58.49
N LEU A 283 26.49 -35.72 -59.14
CA LEU A 283 26.48 -34.32 -58.71
C LEU A 283 25.07 -33.72 -58.71
N ARG A 284 24.26 -34.01 -59.73
CA ARG A 284 22.86 -33.56 -59.76
C ARG A 284 22.07 -34.10 -58.57
N LYS A 285 22.33 -35.34 -58.16
CA LYS A 285 21.71 -35.95 -56.98
C LYS A 285 22.16 -35.24 -55.69
N THR A 286 23.45 -34.97 -55.54
CA THR A 286 23.99 -34.23 -54.38
C THR A 286 23.41 -32.81 -54.28
N ILE A 287 23.35 -32.08 -55.40
CA ILE A 287 22.73 -30.75 -55.48
C ILE A 287 21.26 -30.81 -55.05
N HIS A 288 20.50 -31.80 -55.53
CA HIS A 288 19.10 -31.95 -55.17
C HIS A 288 18.92 -32.24 -53.68
N GLN A 289 19.73 -33.14 -53.12
CA GLN A 289 19.72 -33.47 -51.69
C GLN A 289 20.06 -32.26 -50.81
N SER A 290 21.06 -31.46 -51.18
CA SER A 290 21.40 -30.22 -50.48
C SER A 290 20.27 -29.18 -50.56
N THR A 291 19.59 -29.10 -51.70
CA THR A 291 18.42 -28.21 -51.89
C THR A 291 17.23 -28.65 -51.03
N ASP A 292 16.95 -29.95 -50.98
CA ASP A 292 15.86 -30.51 -50.16
C ASP A 292 16.13 -30.28 -48.67
N ARG A 293 17.38 -30.47 -48.22
CA ARG A 293 17.79 -30.17 -46.84
C ARG A 293 17.64 -28.69 -46.50
N LEU A 294 18.03 -27.79 -47.41
CA LEU A 294 17.89 -26.35 -47.24
C LEU A 294 16.41 -25.95 -47.15
N LYS A 295 15.55 -26.52 -48.00
CA LYS A 295 14.10 -26.33 -47.96
C LYS A 295 13.50 -26.79 -46.63
N GLU A 296 13.95 -27.92 -46.10
CA GLU A 296 13.50 -28.43 -44.81
C GLU A 296 13.89 -27.50 -43.65
N ILE A 297 15.15 -27.02 -43.63
CA ILE A 297 15.62 -26.06 -42.62
C ILE A 297 14.80 -24.75 -42.66
N VAL A 298 14.56 -24.21 -43.85
CA VAL A 298 13.75 -22.99 -44.02
C VAL A 298 12.29 -23.21 -43.59
N ALA A 299 11.70 -24.37 -43.91
CA ALA A 299 10.34 -24.71 -43.48
C ALA A 299 10.22 -24.88 -41.96
N ARG A 300 11.26 -25.42 -41.30
CA ARG A 300 11.33 -25.47 -39.83
C ARG A 300 11.47 -24.06 -39.23
N MET A 301 12.29 -23.19 -39.83
CA MET A 301 12.45 -21.80 -39.39
C MET A 301 11.14 -20.98 -39.52
N GLN A 302 10.44 -21.10 -40.65
CA GLN A 302 9.17 -20.40 -40.88
C GLN A 302 8.07 -20.83 -39.90
N ARG A 303 8.02 -22.11 -39.52
CA ARG A 303 7.12 -22.60 -38.47
C ARG A 303 7.44 -21.96 -37.12
N PHE A 304 8.71 -21.87 -36.77
CA PHE A 304 9.17 -21.27 -35.52
C PHE A 304 8.90 -19.76 -35.44
N THR A 305 9.11 -19.01 -36.53
CA THR A 305 8.83 -17.56 -36.55
C THR A 305 7.34 -17.22 -36.63
N ASN A 306 6.50 -18.14 -37.13
CA ASN A 306 5.05 -17.99 -37.08
C ASN A 306 4.44 -18.33 -35.72
N LEU A 307 5.07 -19.21 -34.92
CA LEU A 307 4.68 -19.47 -33.53
C LEU A 307 4.75 -18.21 -32.65
N ASP A 308 5.71 -17.32 -32.92
CA ASP A 308 5.90 -16.06 -32.20
C ASP A 308 4.84 -14.97 -32.54
N LYS A 309 4.05 -15.19 -33.60
CA LYS A 309 2.96 -14.29 -34.05
C LYS A 309 1.56 -14.80 -33.71
N ALA A 310 1.44 -15.97 -33.09
CA ALA A 310 0.13 -16.52 -32.76
C ALA A 310 -0.47 -15.75 -31.57
N GLU A 311 -1.57 -15.02 -31.84
CA GLU A 311 -2.59 -14.77 -30.82
C GLU A 311 -2.84 -16.06 -30.03
N VAL A 312 -3.06 -15.95 -28.72
CA VAL A 312 -3.28 -17.07 -27.79
C VAL A 312 -4.20 -18.12 -28.41
N GLN A 313 -3.61 -19.22 -28.89
CA GLN A 313 -4.33 -20.38 -29.40
C GLN A 313 -4.25 -21.49 -28.36
N ALA A 314 -5.36 -22.20 -28.16
CA ALA A 314 -5.40 -23.38 -27.30
C ALA A 314 -4.44 -24.43 -27.86
N ALA A 315 -3.29 -24.61 -27.21
CA ALA A 315 -2.26 -25.56 -27.63
C ALA A 315 -2.27 -26.80 -26.74
N ASN A 316 -2.16 -27.98 -27.36
CA ASN A 316 -2.07 -29.24 -26.64
C ASN A 316 -0.61 -29.50 -26.23
N LEU A 317 -0.33 -29.35 -24.94
CA LEU A 317 1.02 -29.54 -24.37
C LEU A 317 1.63 -30.91 -24.69
N ASN A 318 0.82 -31.97 -24.81
CA ASN A 318 1.32 -33.31 -25.13
C ASN A 318 1.86 -33.40 -26.56
N GLU A 319 1.25 -32.68 -27.50
CA GLU A 319 1.66 -32.69 -28.91
C GLU A 319 3.01 -31.97 -29.07
N ILE A 320 3.16 -30.83 -28.40
CA ILE A 320 4.42 -30.06 -28.37
C ILE A 320 5.53 -30.87 -27.69
N LEU A 321 5.24 -31.55 -26.58
CA LEU A 321 6.23 -32.38 -25.90
C LEU A 321 6.68 -33.54 -26.80
N SER A 322 5.76 -34.16 -27.52
CA SER A 322 6.05 -35.25 -28.45
C SER A 322 6.93 -34.79 -29.62
N ASP A 323 6.66 -33.60 -30.17
CA ASP A 323 7.48 -33.01 -31.24
C ASP A 323 8.89 -32.67 -30.76
N VAL A 324 9.05 -32.19 -29.53
CA VAL A 324 10.37 -31.91 -28.93
C VAL A 324 11.13 -33.20 -28.65
N ILE A 325 10.46 -34.25 -28.18
CA ILE A 325 11.07 -35.58 -27.96
C ILE A 325 11.55 -36.16 -29.30
N ALA A 326 10.73 -36.07 -30.35
CA ALA A 326 11.10 -36.51 -31.69
C ALA A 326 12.26 -35.71 -32.31
N LEU A 327 12.51 -34.49 -31.83
CA LEU A 327 13.63 -33.64 -32.25
C LEU A 327 14.96 -34.00 -31.54
N ILE A 328 14.88 -34.63 -30.37
CA ILE A 328 16.03 -34.94 -29.51
C ILE A 328 16.45 -36.41 -29.65
N GLU A 329 15.57 -37.31 -30.12
CA GLU A 329 15.96 -38.67 -30.47
C GLU A 329 16.80 -38.69 -31.76
N PRO A 330 18.07 -39.13 -31.69
CA PRO A 330 18.86 -39.37 -32.88
C PRO A 330 18.42 -40.70 -33.50
N ASN A 331 18.23 -40.72 -34.83
CA ASN A 331 18.18 -41.97 -35.58
C ASN A 331 19.48 -42.76 -35.44
#